data_AF-A0A496Q7C7-F1
#
_entry.id   AF-A0A496Q7C7-F1
#
_cell.length_a   1.000
_cell.length_b   1.000
_cell.length_c   1.000
_cell.angle_alpha   90.00
_cell.angle_beta   90.00
_cell.angle_gamma   90.00
#
_symmetry.space_group_name_H-M   'P 1'
#
loop_
_entity.id
_entity.type
_entity.pdbx_description
1 polymer ?
#
loop_
_entity_poly.entity_id
_entity_poly.type
_entity_poly.pdbx_seq_one_letter_code
_entity_poly.pdbx_strand_id
1 'polypeptide(L)'
;KHNSGWANEGVAPLYGMKFSYKDLSLSVANGDLDSNIMGDQKILLEWNYFHSLDFELPTFTYAKKIPTPKTEAFDKISDVYALPLGSRFKIRGIVISPKDLLGKGSMYIQDATGGIMVYGSAIPADLQVGDVVVVQGASKVWYGITEIVADSVEKAGSAQPRIIPLPSPSREYLSNLVMVVGSVVSKGEYDFIVDTGGYRIKVYIKKGTNIDLSRIVVGAKVRVTGILSIYEGELEILPRRQSDIVSI
;
A
#
# COMPACT_ATOMS: atom_id res chain seq x y z
N LYS A 1 -26.91 47.72 -4.99
CA LYS A 1 -26.98 48.09 -6.42
C LYS A 1 -25.55 48.09 -6.95
N HIS A 2 -25.22 47.16 -7.84
CA HIS A 2 -23.88 46.99 -8.40
C HIS A 2 -23.42 48.24 -9.16
N ASN A 3 -22.10 48.49 -9.14
CA ASN A 3 -21.34 49.14 -10.23
C ASN A 3 -19.83 49.08 -9.92
N SER A 4 -19.22 47.88 -9.93
CA SER A 4 -17.80 47.77 -10.28
C SER A 4 -17.73 47.39 -11.76
N GLY A 5 -17.61 48.43 -12.59
CA GLY A 5 -17.41 48.29 -14.03
C GLY A 5 -16.01 47.77 -14.32
N TRP A 6 -15.86 46.45 -14.32
CA TRP A 6 -14.68 45.72 -14.84
C TRP A 6 -14.77 45.52 -16.36
N ALA A 7 -15.37 46.48 -17.05
CA ALA A 7 -15.50 46.49 -18.49
C ALA A 7 -15.53 47.94 -18.94
N ASN A 8 -14.38 48.62 -18.91
CA ASN A 8 -14.07 49.69 -19.85
C ASN A 8 -12.55 49.88 -19.92
N GLU A 9 -12.10 50.02 -21.15
CA GLU A 9 -10.72 49.97 -21.63
C GLU A 9 -9.79 50.99 -20.94
N GLY A 10 -8.59 50.56 -20.54
CA GLY A 10 -7.43 51.48 -20.55
C GLY A 10 -6.58 51.70 -19.30
N VAL A 11 -6.70 50.93 -18.20
CA VAL A 11 -5.80 51.12 -17.03
C VAL A 11 -5.10 49.82 -16.62
N ALA A 12 -3.76 49.86 -16.54
CA ALA A 12 -2.90 48.72 -16.20
C ALA A 12 -2.58 48.62 -14.70
N PRO A 13 -2.39 47.40 -14.15
CA PRO A 13 -2.01 47.20 -12.74
C PRO A 13 -0.59 47.71 -12.44
N LEU A 14 -0.39 48.20 -11.21
CA LEU A 14 0.83 48.94 -10.82
C LEU A 14 2.11 48.11 -10.84
N TYR A 15 2.08 46.78 -10.69
CA TYR A 15 3.12 45.83 -11.16
C TYR A 15 2.50 44.43 -11.30
N GLY A 16 2.55 43.86 -12.50
CA GLY A 16 2.04 42.51 -12.77
C GLY A 16 2.60 41.96 -14.08
N MET A 17 2.74 40.65 -14.17
CA MET A 17 3.20 39.97 -15.38
C MET A 17 1.99 39.42 -16.12
N LYS A 18 1.80 39.85 -17.37
CA LYS A 18 0.83 39.28 -18.28
C LYS A 18 1.57 38.58 -19.40
N PHE A 19 1.36 37.28 -19.50
CA PHE A 19 1.79 36.49 -20.66
C PHE A 19 0.60 36.34 -21.59
N SER A 20 0.82 36.61 -22.87
CA SER A 20 -0.20 36.44 -23.89
C SER A 20 0.42 35.77 -25.11
N TYR A 21 -0.21 34.71 -25.58
CA TYR A 21 0.16 34.03 -26.81
C TYR A 21 -1.11 33.62 -27.55
N LYS A 22 -1.32 34.23 -28.72
CA LYS A 22 -2.57 34.15 -29.48
C LYS A 22 -3.77 34.51 -28.60
N ASP A 23 -4.73 33.62 -28.46
CA ASP A 23 -5.98 33.75 -27.73
C ASP A 23 -5.89 33.29 -26.26
N LEU A 24 -4.70 32.87 -25.80
CA LEU A 24 -4.45 32.55 -24.39
C LEU A 24 -3.84 33.75 -23.66
N SER A 25 -4.45 34.12 -22.53
CA SER A 25 -3.88 35.12 -21.61
C SER A 25 -3.79 34.58 -20.19
N LEU A 26 -2.61 34.70 -19.58
CA LEU A 26 -2.36 34.43 -18.17
C LEU A 26 -1.85 35.71 -17.52
N SER A 27 -2.51 36.15 -16.45
CA SER A 27 -2.14 37.36 -15.73
C SER A 27 -1.87 37.03 -14.26
N VAL A 28 -0.73 37.49 -13.76
CA VAL A 28 -0.36 37.43 -12.35
C VAL A 28 -0.12 38.85 -11.86
N ALA A 29 -0.89 39.29 -10.87
CA ALA A 29 -0.78 40.61 -10.28
C ALA A 29 -0.78 40.49 -8.75
N ASN A 30 -0.10 41.43 -8.09
CA ASN A 30 -0.20 41.61 -6.66
C ASN A 30 -0.96 42.94 -6.41
N GLY A 31 -2.13 42.85 -5.78
CA GLY A 31 -2.96 44.01 -5.47
C GLY A 31 -4.18 43.65 -4.64
N ASP A 32 -4.52 44.54 -3.71
CA ASP A 32 -5.56 44.36 -2.70
C ASP A 32 -6.96 44.46 -3.35
N LEU A 33 -7.73 43.37 -3.29
CA LEU A 33 -9.10 43.30 -3.80
C LEU A 33 -10.05 43.52 -2.60
N ASP A 34 -10.51 44.78 -2.47
CA ASP A 34 -11.44 45.35 -1.49
C ASP A 34 -10.88 45.81 -0.12
N SER A 35 -10.93 47.13 0.02
CA SER A 35 -10.77 48.00 1.19
C SER A 35 -10.79 47.38 2.62
N ASN A 36 -9.74 47.75 3.37
CA ASN A 36 -9.71 48.01 4.83
C ASN A 36 -9.37 46.88 5.81
N ILE A 37 -8.63 45.84 5.41
CA ILE A 37 -8.03 44.87 6.36
C ILE A 37 -6.53 44.72 6.04
N MET A 38 -5.66 44.81 7.06
CA MET A 38 -4.25 44.43 6.89
C MET A 38 -4.14 42.92 6.72
N GLY A 39 -3.60 42.49 5.57
CA GLY A 39 -3.08 41.14 5.34
C GLY A 39 -4.07 40.17 4.69
N ASP A 40 -3.99 40.01 3.36
CA ASP A 40 -3.69 38.74 2.69
C ASP A 40 -3.67 38.91 1.15
N GLN A 41 -2.58 38.47 0.49
CA GLN A 41 -2.48 38.49 -0.97
C GLN A 41 -3.21 37.28 -1.57
N LYS A 42 -4.08 37.50 -2.56
CA LYS A 42 -4.78 36.42 -3.27
C LYS A 42 -4.24 36.24 -4.68
N ILE A 43 -4.08 34.99 -5.10
CA ILE A 43 -3.83 34.61 -6.49
C ILE A 43 -5.15 34.08 -7.07
N LEU A 44 -5.66 34.73 -8.11
CA LEU A 44 -6.84 34.29 -8.85
C LEU A 44 -6.41 33.60 -10.15
N LEU A 45 -6.90 32.38 -10.38
CA LEU A 45 -6.75 31.64 -11.64
C LEU A 45 -8.14 31.41 -12.23
N GLU A 46 -8.46 32.11 -13.31
CA GLU A 46 -9.67 31.84 -14.10
C GLU A 46 -9.28 31.20 -15.44
N TRP A 47 -9.85 30.03 -15.71
CA TRP A 47 -9.63 29.28 -16.93
C TRP A 47 -10.98 28.96 -17.57
N ASN A 48 -11.35 29.71 -18.61
CA ASN A 48 -12.61 29.54 -19.34
C ASN A 48 -12.34 29.50 -20.85
N TYR A 49 -11.89 28.37 -21.39
CA TYR A 49 -12.09 28.03 -22.81
C TYR A 49 -11.78 26.55 -23.13
N PHE A 50 -12.60 25.94 -24.00
CA PHE A 50 -12.30 24.67 -24.67
C PHE A 50 -12.04 24.94 -26.14
N HIS A 51 -11.02 24.31 -26.71
CA HIS A 51 -10.75 24.35 -28.16
C HIS A 51 -11.05 22.96 -28.75
N SER A 52 -11.91 22.89 -29.75
CA SER A 52 -12.14 21.68 -30.55
C SER A 52 -11.43 21.82 -31.89
N LEU A 53 -10.68 20.78 -32.27
CA LEU A 53 -10.05 20.65 -33.59
C LEU A 53 -10.83 19.59 -34.38
N ASP A 54 -11.44 20.01 -35.48
CA ASP A 54 -12.02 19.09 -36.45
C ASP A 54 -10.92 18.61 -37.41
N PHE A 55 -10.82 17.30 -37.60
CA PHE A 55 -9.97 16.68 -38.61
C PHE A 55 -10.75 15.63 -39.38
N GLU A 56 -10.53 15.53 -40.68
CA GLU A 56 -11.03 14.42 -41.47
C GLU A 56 -10.30 13.14 -41.04
N LEU A 57 -11.05 12.20 -40.48
CA LEU A 57 -10.53 10.87 -40.15
C LEU A 57 -10.12 10.19 -41.46
N PRO A 58 -8.87 9.70 -41.60
CA PRO A 58 -8.53 8.81 -42.70
C PRO A 58 -9.50 7.62 -42.65
N THR A 59 -10.05 7.25 -43.80
CA THR A 59 -10.91 6.07 -43.92
C THR A 59 -10.08 4.82 -43.72
N PHE A 60 -9.88 4.43 -42.46
CA PHE A 60 -9.37 3.12 -42.15
C PHE A 60 -10.48 2.12 -42.46
N THR A 61 -10.23 1.27 -43.45
CA THR A 61 -10.97 0.00 -43.54
C THR A 61 -10.74 -0.69 -42.20
N TYR A 62 -11.82 -0.90 -41.44
CA TYR A 62 -11.75 -1.61 -40.17
C TYR A 62 -11.18 -3.00 -40.43
N ALA A 63 -9.87 -3.16 -40.22
CA ALA A 63 -9.32 -4.46 -39.93
C ALA A 63 -10.09 -4.96 -38.70
N LYS A 64 -10.74 -6.12 -38.85
CA LYS A 64 -11.45 -6.84 -37.80
C LYS A 64 -10.67 -6.67 -36.50
N LYS A 65 -11.27 -6.01 -35.51
CA LYS A 65 -10.67 -5.67 -34.21
C LYS A 65 -9.89 -6.89 -33.71
N ILE A 66 -8.56 -6.85 -33.81
CA ILE A 66 -7.73 -7.82 -33.11
C ILE A 66 -8.02 -7.52 -31.64
N PRO A 67 -8.53 -8.49 -30.85
CA PRO A 67 -8.87 -8.21 -29.46
C PRO A 67 -7.60 -7.75 -28.76
N THR A 68 -7.58 -6.48 -28.36
CA THR A 68 -6.59 -5.96 -27.42
C THR A 68 -6.70 -6.81 -26.15
N PRO A 69 -5.61 -7.38 -25.62
CA PRO A 69 -5.68 -8.10 -24.35
C PRO A 69 -6.27 -7.15 -23.30
N LYS A 70 -7.46 -7.49 -22.79
CA LYS A 70 -8.06 -6.80 -21.65
C LYS A 70 -7.12 -7.05 -20.47
N THR A 71 -6.22 -6.11 -20.19
CA THR A 71 -5.40 -6.16 -18.99
C THR A 71 -6.38 -6.00 -17.83
N GLU A 72 -6.66 -7.08 -17.11
CA GLU A 72 -7.50 -7.02 -15.93
C GLU A 72 -6.84 -6.08 -14.91
N ALA A 73 -7.56 -5.01 -14.53
CA ALA A 73 -7.10 -4.11 -13.48
C ALA A 73 -7.31 -4.79 -12.12
N PHE A 74 -6.26 -4.85 -11.32
CA PHE A 74 -6.30 -5.33 -9.94
C PHE A 74 -6.23 -4.14 -8.99
N ASP A 75 -6.96 -4.21 -7.88
CA ASP A 75 -6.82 -3.26 -6.78
C ASP A 75 -5.45 -3.43 -6.10
N LYS A 76 -4.95 -2.37 -5.44
CA LYS A 76 -3.73 -2.45 -4.64
C LYS A 76 -4.06 -2.98 -3.25
N ILE A 77 -3.13 -3.72 -2.64
CA ILE A 77 -3.30 -4.15 -1.25
C ILE A 77 -3.42 -2.95 -0.30
N SER A 78 -2.72 -1.84 -0.56
CA SER A 78 -2.89 -0.61 0.22
C SER A 78 -4.32 -0.09 0.26
N ASP A 79 -5.12 -0.31 -0.79
CA ASP A 79 -6.49 0.19 -0.89
C ASP A 79 -7.41 -0.53 0.12
N VAL A 80 -7.06 -1.75 0.53
CA VAL A 80 -7.75 -2.52 1.58
C VAL A 80 -7.72 -1.79 2.93
N TYR A 81 -6.67 -1.01 3.18
CA TYR A 81 -6.49 -0.24 4.40
C TYR A 81 -7.06 1.18 4.31
N ALA A 82 -7.30 1.69 3.10
CA ALA A 82 -7.78 3.04 2.86
C ALA A 82 -9.31 3.11 2.70
N LEU A 83 -9.93 2.05 2.17
CA LEU A 83 -11.37 2.00 1.93
C LEU A 83 -12.15 1.45 3.13
N PRO A 84 -13.48 1.72 3.23
CA PRO A 84 -14.31 1.23 4.32
C PRO A 84 -14.28 -0.29 4.45
N LEU A 85 -14.30 -0.80 5.68
CA LEU A 85 -14.44 -2.24 5.94
C LEU A 85 -15.70 -2.81 5.30
N GLY A 86 -15.62 -4.04 4.80
CA GLY A 86 -16.67 -4.69 4.02
C GLY A 86 -16.59 -4.38 2.51
N SER A 87 -15.73 -3.46 2.09
CA SER A 87 -15.43 -3.23 0.66
C SER A 87 -14.89 -4.50 0.02
N ARG A 88 -15.25 -4.70 -1.25
CA ARG A 88 -14.84 -5.87 -2.05
C ARG A 88 -13.66 -5.50 -2.93
N PHE A 89 -12.73 -6.45 -3.07
CA PHE A 89 -11.49 -6.23 -3.80
C PHE A 89 -11.20 -7.40 -4.74
N LYS A 90 -10.52 -7.12 -5.84
CA LYS A 90 -9.83 -8.08 -6.69
C LYS A 90 -8.34 -7.73 -6.70
N ILE A 91 -7.56 -8.37 -5.84
CA ILE A 91 -6.12 -8.11 -5.67
C ILE A 91 -5.27 -9.21 -6.28
N ARG A 92 -4.07 -8.85 -6.74
CA ARG A 92 -3.04 -9.78 -7.19
C ARG A 92 -1.82 -9.67 -6.30
N GLY A 93 -1.41 -10.76 -5.68
CA GLY A 93 -0.29 -10.76 -4.73
C GLY A 93 0.53 -12.04 -4.75
N ILE A 94 1.73 -11.97 -4.19
CA ILE A 94 2.67 -13.07 -4.02
C ILE A 94 2.43 -13.68 -2.64
N VAL A 95 2.22 -14.99 -2.56
CA VAL A 95 2.11 -15.74 -1.31
C VAL A 95 3.42 -15.63 -0.54
N ILE A 96 3.33 -15.14 0.70
CA ILE A 96 4.46 -14.97 1.62
C ILE A 96 4.37 -15.85 2.85
N SER A 97 3.19 -16.38 3.16
CA SER A 97 3.00 -17.50 4.07
C SER A 97 1.90 -18.39 3.52
N PRO A 98 2.11 -19.71 3.39
CA PRO A 98 1.10 -20.63 2.88
C PRO A 98 -0.06 -20.78 3.87
N LYS A 99 -1.13 -21.41 3.38
CA LYS A 99 -2.34 -21.69 4.15
C LYS A 99 -2.01 -22.46 5.43
N ASP A 100 -2.72 -22.16 6.52
CA ASP A 100 -2.70 -22.87 7.80
C ASP A 100 -1.38 -22.78 8.61
N LEU A 101 -0.29 -22.25 8.03
CA LEU A 101 1.03 -22.23 8.67
C LEU A 101 1.07 -21.31 9.90
N LEU A 102 0.57 -20.08 9.77
CA LEU A 102 0.61 -19.06 10.81
C LEU A 102 -0.75 -18.84 11.51
N GLY A 103 -1.79 -19.51 11.02
CA GLY A 103 -3.14 -19.50 11.57
C GLY A 103 -4.05 -20.39 10.74
N LYS A 104 -4.97 -21.11 11.39
CA LYS A 104 -5.91 -21.99 10.70
C LYS A 104 -6.80 -21.17 9.75
N GLY A 105 -6.90 -21.59 8.50
CA GLY A 105 -7.67 -20.94 7.44
C GLY A 105 -7.03 -19.68 6.89
N SER A 106 -5.83 -19.29 7.32
CA SER A 106 -5.16 -18.07 6.87
C SER A 106 -3.96 -18.33 5.97
N MET A 107 -3.76 -17.42 5.02
CA MET A 107 -2.61 -17.29 4.13
C MET A 107 -2.20 -15.82 4.14
N TYR A 108 -0.95 -15.49 3.80
CA TYR A 108 -0.54 -14.10 3.64
C TYR A 108 -0.02 -13.88 2.23
N ILE A 109 -0.38 -12.74 1.64
CA ILE A 109 0.11 -12.30 0.33
C ILE A 109 0.65 -10.88 0.43
N GLN A 110 1.48 -10.49 -0.54
CA GLN A 110 1.94 -9.11 -0.69
C GLN A 110 2.02 -8.68 -2.15
N ASP A 111 1.98 -7.38 -2.36
CA ASP A 111 2.27 -6.72 -3.63
C ASP A 111 3.33 -5.62 -3.41
N ALA A 112 3.44 -4.67 -4.34
CA ALA A 112 4.38 -3.56 -4.20
C ALA A 112 4.00 -2.57 -3.08
N THR A 113 2.73 -2.56 -2.67
CA THR A 113 2.09 -1.56 -1.80
C THR A 113 1.90 -2.03 -0.36
N GLY A 114 1.85 -3.34 -0.10
CA GLY A 114 1.77 -3.87 1.25
C GLY A 114 1.55 -5.38 1.28
N GLY A 115 1.43 -5.92 2.49
CA GLY A 115 1.00 -7.29 2.76
C GLY A 115 -0.42 -7.32 3.32
N ILE A 116 -1.13 -8.43 3.17
CA ILE A 116 -2.48 -8.65 3.72
C ILE A 116 -2.67 -10.11 4.10
N MET A 117 -3.46 -10.34 5.15
CA MET A 117 -3.94 -11.68 5.49
C MET A 117 -5.14 -12.02 4.59
N VAL A 118 -5.12 -13.20 4.01
CA VAL A 118 -6.25 -13.79 3.28
C VAL A 118 -6.79 -14.93 4.14
N TYR A 119 -8.08 -14.90 4.44
CA TYR A 119 -8.75 -15.90 5.28
C TYR A 119 -9.92 -16.54 4.52
N GLY A 120 -10.07 -17.86 4.62
CA GLY A 120 -11.26 -18.54 4.09
C GLY A 120 -11.02 -19.96 3.59
N SER A 121 -12.13 -20.69 3.39
CA SER A 121 -12.12 -22.04 2.84
C SER A 121 -11.73 -22.07 1.36
N ALA A 122 -11.95 -20.97 0.63
CA ALA A 122 -11.65 -20.84 -0.79
C ALA A 122 -10.14 -20.86 -1.13
N ILE A 123 -9.26 -20.77 -0.13
CA ILE A 123 -7.81 -20.84 -0.34
C ILE A 123 -7.40 -22.29 -0.67
N PRO A 124 -6.79 -22.57 -1.84
CA PRO A 124 -6.25 -23.89 -2.14
C PRO A 124 -5.15 -24.31 -1.16
N ALA A 125 -5.09 -25.60 -0.83
CA ALA A 125 -4.14 -26.13 0.17
C ALA A 125 -2.71 -26.28 -0.35
N ASP A 126 -2.53 -26.30 -1.67
CA ASP A 126 -1.26 -26.56 -2.35
C ASP A 126 -0.45 -25.29 -2.66
N LEU A 127 -1.01 -24.08 -2.42
CA LEU A 127 -0.31 -22.82 -2.63
C LEU A 127 0.94 -22.69 -1.75
N GLN A 128 2.07 -22.33 -2.37
CA GLN A 128 3.36 -22.20 -1.71
C GLN A 128 3.86 -20.76 -1.70
N VAL A 129 4.84 -20.47 -0.84
CA VAL A 129 5.56 -19.18 -0.87
C VAL A 129 6.14 -18.94 -2.26
N GLY A 130 5.91 -17.75 -2.80
CA GLY A 130 6.34 -17.35 -4.14
C GLY A 130 5.30 -17.61 -5.23
N ASP A 131 4.21 -18.31 -4.95
CA ASP A 131 3.09 -18.38 -5.88
C ASP A 131 2.42 -17.01 -6.00
N VAL A 132 2.09 -16.61 -7.22
CA VAL A 132 1.27 -15.42 -7.46
C VAL A 132 -0.18 -15.85 -7.55
N VAL A 133 -1.04 -15.17 -6.81
CA VAL A 133 -2.47 -15.46 -6.75
C VAL A 133 -3.30 -14.23 -7.04
N VAL A 134 -4.48 -14.46 -7.60
CA VAL A 134 -5.57 -13.49 -7.67
C VAL A 134 -6.58 -13.85 -6.60
N VAL A 135 -6.90 -12.89 -5.74
CA VAL A 135 -7.85 -13.06 -4.64
C VAL A 135 -9.02 -12.11 -4.84
N GLN A 136 -10.23 -12.65 -4.76
CA GLN A 136 -11.45 -11.84 -4.66
C GLN A 136 -12.12 -12.09 -3.32
N GLY A 137 -12.54 -11.03 -2.65
CA GLY A 137 -13.15 -11.13 -1.33
C GLY A 137 -13.53 -9.78 -0.75
N ALA A 138 -13.95 -9.79 0.52
CA ALA A 138 -14.31 -8.58 1.25
C ALA A 138 -13.36 -8.34 2.42
N SER A 139 -13.06 -7.06 2.70
CA SER A 139 -12.25 -6.67 3.85
C SER A 139 -12.99 -6.86 5.17
N LYS A 140 -12.27 -7.30 6.20
CA LYS A 140 -12.75 -7.46 7.57
C LYS A 140 -11.63 -7.15 8.55
N VAL A 141 -11.97 -6.82 9.79
CA VAL A 141 -11.01 -6.80 10.91
C VAL A 141 -11.33 -7.92 11.87
N TRP A 142 -10.31 -8.68 12.25
CA TRP A 142 -10.40 -9.77 13.21
C TRP A 142 -9.22 -9.71 14.18
N TYR A 143 -9.49 -9.62 15.49
CA TYR A 143 -8.48 -9.41 16.55
C TYR A 143 -7.43 -8.33 16.24
N GLY A 144 -7.87 -7.21 15.63
CA GLY A 144 -7.00 -6.08 15.31
C GLY A 144 -6.16 -6.24 14.04
N ILE A 145 -6.29 -7.35 13.31
CA ILE A 145 -5.68 -7.58 12.00
C ILE A 145 -6.74 -7.33 10.91
N THR A 146 -6.39 -6.55 9.89
CA THR A 146 -7.20 -6.43 8.67
C THR A 146 -6.93 -7.63 7.77
N GLU A 147 -8.00 -8.27 7.30
CA GLU A 147 -7.98 -9.46 6.45
C GLU A 147 -8.90 -9.30 5.23
N ILE A 148 -8.65 -10.06 4.17
CA ILE A 148 -9.60 -10.33 3.09
C ILE A 148 -10.23 -11.70 3.34
N VAL A 149 -11.54 -11.73 3.55
CA VAL A 149 -12.31 -12.97 3.54
C VAL A 149 -12.52 -13.38 2.09
N ALA A 150 -11.82 -14.42 1.65
CA ALA A 150 -11.75 -14.81 0.24
C ALA A 150 -12.97 -15.60 -0.21
N ASP A 151 -13.57 -15.17 -1.31
CA ASP A 151 -14.58 -15.89 -2.07
C ASP A 151 -13.93 -16.79 -3.13
N SER A 152 -12.80 -16.34 -3.70
CA SER A 152 -12.00 -17.12 -4.65
C SER A 152 -10.51 -16.79 -4.53
N VAL A 153 -9.67 -17.80 -4.75
CA VAL A 153 -8.22 -17.66 -4.85
C VAL A 153 -7.73 -18.52 -6.01
N GLU A 154 -7.11 -17.90 -6.99
CA GLU A 154 -6.62 -18.57 -8.20
C GLU A 154 -5.13 -18.33 -8.38
N LYS A 155 -4.37 -19.39 -8.68
CA LYS A 155 -2.94 -19.28 -8.99
C LYS A 155 -2.76 -18.67 -10.38
N ALA A 156 -1.96 -17.62 -10.47
CA ALA A 156 -1.71 -16.82 -11.67
C ALA A 156 -0.22 -16.74 -12.06
N GLY A 157 0.66 -17.48 -11.38
CA GLY A 157 2.09 -17.57 -11.71
C GLY A 157 2.98 -17.74 -10.49
N SER A 158 4.22 -17.26 -10.60
CA SER A 158 5.20 -17.22 -9.51
C SER A 158 6.06 -15.96 -9.57
N ALA A 159 6.54 -15.51 -8.40
CA ALA A 159 7.42 -14.36 -8.25
C ALA A 159 8.14 -14.44 -6.90
N GLN A 160 9.25 -13.69 -6.77
CA GLN A 160 10.00 -13.65 -5.52
C GLN A 160 9.38 -12.66 -4.53
N PRO A 161 9.08 -13.06 -3.28
CA PRO A 161 8.68 -12.13 -2.23
C PRO A 161 9.75 -11.08 -1.92
N ARG A 162 9.31 -9.84 -1.70
CA ARG A 162 10.15 -8.74 -1.18
C ARG A 162 10.17 -8.78 0.34
N ILE A 163 11.36 -8.78 0.93
CA ILE A 163 11.56 -8.62 2.37
C ILE A 163 11.77 -7.14 2.66
N ILE A 164 11.06 -6.61 3.66
CA ILE A 164 11.12 -5.19 4.04
C ILE A 164 11.87 -5.06 5.38
N PRO A 165 13.00 -4.34 5.45
CA PRO A 165 13.60 -4.01 6.75
C PRO A 165 12.58 -3.23 7.60
N LEU A 166 12.39 -3.63 8.85
CA LEU A 166 11.47 -2.94 9.76
C LEU A 166 12.24 -1.82 10.48
N PRO A 167 11.94 -0.53 10.23
CA PRO A 167 12.66 0.57 10.88
C PRO A 167 12.11 0.86 12.29
N SER A 168 10.83 0.58 12.54
CA SER A 168 10.15 0.80 13.80
C SER A 168 8.92 -0.13 13.91
N PRO A 169 8.47 -0.46 15.12
CA PRO A 169 7.27 -1.28 15.31
C PRO A 169 6.03 -0.42 15.05
N SER A 170 5.47 -0.54 13.85
CA SER A 170 4.34 0.28 13.40
C SER A 170 3.29 -0.56 12.69
N ARG A 171 2.01 -0.16 12.85
CA ARG A 171 0.88 -0.83 12.22
C ARG A 171 0.87 -0.73 10.69
N GLU A 172 1.61 0.23 10.13
CA GLU A 172 1.77 0.38 8.67
C GLU A 172 2.42 -0.85 8.01
N TYR A 173 3.22 -1.61 8.77
CA TYR A 173 3.89 -2.81 8.30
C TYR A 173 3.10 -4.09 8.61
N LEU A 174 1.90 -4.01 9.19
CA LEU A 174 1.09 -5.20 9.48
C LEU A 174 0.93 -6.06 8.23
N SER A 175 0.98 -7.38 8.43
CA SER A 175 0.89 -8.41 7.38
C SER A 175 2.03 -8.40 6.34
N ASN A 176 3.01 -7.50 6.42
CA ASN A 176 4.16 -7.51 5.53
C ASN A 176 5.19 -8.56 5.95
N LEU A 177 5.95 -9.07 4.97
CA LEU A 177 7.15 -9.86 5.23
C LEU A 177 8.31 -8.93 5.61
N VAL A 178 8.60 -8.86 6.91
CA VAL A 178 9.58 -7.94 7.48
C VAL A 178 10.86 -8.64 7.90
N MET A 179 11.92 -7.86 8.11
CA MET A 179 13.18 -8.33 8.67
C MET A 179 13.74 -7.36 9.70
N VAL A 180 14.29 -7.93 10.77
CA VAL A 180 15.03 -7.21 11.82
C VAL A 180 16.38 -7.87 12.07
N VAL A 181 17.34 -7.06 12.53
CA VAL A 181 18.63 -7.51 13.03
C VAL A 181 18.80 -6.95 14.43
N GLY A 182 19.23 -7.78 15.37
CA GLY A 182 19.42 -7.35 16.75
C GLY A 182 19.96 -8.45 17.65
N SER A 183 20.04 -8.16 18.94
CA SER A 183 20.47 -9.13 19.95
C SER A 183 19.27 -9.74 20.66
N VAL A 184 19.33 -11.04 20.95
CA VAL A 184 18.33 -11.73 21.76
C VAL A 184 18.46 -11.26 23.21
N VAL A 185 17.41 -10.68 23.79
CA VAL A 185 17.44 -10.15 25.17
C VAL A 185 16.59 -10.94 26.15
N SER A 186 15.67 -11.75 25.64
CA SER A 186 14.86 -12.68 26.44
C SER A 186 14.46 -13.87 25.56
N LYS A 187 14.24 -15.03 26.18
CA LYS A 187 13.79 -16.26 25.52
C LYS A 187 12.79 -16.98 26.41
N GLY A 188 11.60 -17.23 25.86
CA GLY A 188 10.57 -18.11 26.42
C GLY A 188 10.56 -19.48 25.74
N GLU A 189 9.47 -20.23 25.98
CA GLU A 189 9.24 -21.55 25.38
C GLU A 189 8.93 -21.45 23.88
N TYR A 190 8.07 -20.51 23.50
CA TYR A 190 7.58 -20.32 22.12
C TYR A 190 7.93 -18.95 21.54
N ASP A 191 8.70 -18.15 22.26
CA ASP A 191 9.05 -16.80 21.83
C ASP A 191 10.45 -16.39 22.30
N PHE A 192 10.91 -15.29 21.75
CA PHE A 192 12.06 -14.55 22.25
C PHE A 192 11.93 -13.08 21.86
N ILE A 193 12.68 -12.20 22.51
CA ILE A 193 12.67 -10.76 22.24
C ILE A 193 14.00 -10.39 21.57
N VAL A 194 13.90 -9.66 20.46
CA VAL A 194 15.05 -9.08 19.75
C VAL A 194 15.11 -7.59 20.05
N ASP A 195 16.27 -7.12 20.51
CA ASP A 195 16.60 -5.71 20.65
C ASP A 195 17.43 -5.25 19.44
N THR A 196 16.85 -4.39 18.61
CA THR A 196 17.48 -3.87 17.39
C THR A 196 18.44 -2.71 17.68
N GLY A 197 18.52 -2.25 18.93
CA GLY A 197 19.18 -1.02 19.34
C GLY A 197 18.28 0.22 19.28
N GLY A 198 17.23 0.21 18.45
CA GLY A 198 16.23 1.28 18.38
C GLY A 198 14.90 0.93 19.04
N TYR A 199 14.54 -0.35 19.02
CA TYR A 199 13.31 -0.86 19.63
C TYR A 199 13.44 -2.35 19.93
N ARG A 200 12.50 -2.85 20.73
CA ARG A 200 12.37 -4.28 21.01
C ARG A 200 11.14 -4.84 20.34
N ILE A 201 11.24 -6.05 19.83
CA ILE A 201 10.11 -6.74 19.20
C ILE A 201 10.10 -8.22 19.59
N LYS A 202 8.89 -8.71 19.89
CA LYS A 202 8.68 -10.13 20.15
C LYS A 202 8.74 -10.90 18.83
N VAL A 203 9.42 -12.03 18.86
CA VAL A 203 9.39 -13.05 17.81
C VAL A 203 8.64 -14.24 18.38
N TYR A 204 7.45 -14.51 17.84
CA TYR A 204 6.59 -15.58 18.32
C TYR A 204 6.57 -16.74 17.33
N ILE A 205 6.77 -17.96 17.84
CA ILE A 205 6.85 -19.18 17.04
C ILE A 205 5.50 -19.88 17.03
N LYS A 206 4.80 -19.79 15.90
CA LYS A 206 3.56 -20.55 15.68
C LYS A 206 3.89 -22.05 15.63
N LYS A 207 3.09 -22.85 16.34
CA LYS A 207 3.23 -24.32 16.38
C LYS A 207 3.32 -24.97 15.00
N GLY A 208 2.59 -24.46 14.00
CA GLY A 208 2.61 -24.98 12.62
C GLY A 208 3.96 -24.89 11.90
N THR A 209 4.89 -24.07 12.39
CA THR A 209 6.19 -23.82 11.74
C THR A 209 7.26 -24.86 12.09
N ASN A 210 7.08 -25.60 13.19
CA ASN A 210 8.06 -26.56 13.73
C ASN A 210 9.48 -25.97 13.89
N ILE A 211 9.59 -24.68 14.16
CA ILE A 211 10.88 -24.02 14.39
C ILE A 211 11.42 -24.43 15.75
N ASP A 212 12.69 -24.84 15.76
CA ASP A 212 13.42 -25.17 16.97
C ASP A 212 14.14 -23.93 17.52
N LEU A 213 13.84 -23.60 18.77
CA LEU A 213 14.47 -22.51 19.51
C LEU A 213 15.64 -22.97 20.40
N SER A 214 16.00 -24.26 20.42
CA SER A 214 17.06 -24.80 21.28
C SER A 214 18.42 -24.12 21.07
N ARG A 215 18.67 -23.62 19.85
CA ARG A 215 19.90 -22.93 19.45
C ARG A 215 19.86 -21.41 19.63
N ILE A 216 18.74 -20.87 20.09
CA ILE A 216 18.60 -19.44 20.38
C ILE A 216 19.06 -19.18 21.80
N VAL A 217 20.05 -18.29 21.95
CA VAL A 217 20.70 -17.98 23.23
C VAL A 217 20.60 -16.48 23.48
N VAL A 218 20.30 -16.09 24.73
CA VAL A 218 20.32 -14.69 25.15
C VAL A 218 21.73 -14.11 24.95
N GLY A 219 21.80 -12.90 24.38
CA GLY A 219 23.04 -12.23 23.99
C GLY A 219 23.48 -12.52 22.55
N ALA A 220 22.97 -13.56 21.90
CA ALA A 220 23.31 -13.85 20.51
C ALA A 220 22.73 -12.79 19.57
N LYS A 221 23.49 -12.42 18.54
CA LYS A 221 23.00 -11.56 17.46
C LYS A 221 22.29 -12.41 16.41
N VAL A 222 21.12 -11.97 15.99
CA VAL A 222 20.25 -12.68 15.06
C VAL A 222 19.70 -11.74 14.00
N ARG A 223 19.47 -12.30 12.81
CA ARG A 223 18.60 -11.75 11.77
C ARG A 223 17.32 -12.57 11.74
N VAL A 224 16.18 -11.92 11.94
CA VAL A 224 14.86 -12.55 11.95
C VAL A 224 14.04 -12.00 10.80
N THR A 225 13.44 -12.89 10.02
CA THR A 225 12.47 -12.58 8.96
C THR A 225 11.11 -13.18 9.33
N GLY A 226 10.02 -12.53 8.98
CA GLY A 226 8.70 -13.08 9.28
C GLY A 226 7.57 -12.12 8.97
N ILE A 227 6.34 -12.55 9.21
CA ILE A 227 5.17 -11.71 9.03
C ILE A 227 5.00 -10.82 10.25
N LEU A 228 4.89 -9.50 10.07
CA LEU A 228 4.51 -8.64 11.19
C LEU A 228 3.03 -8.83 11.49
N SER A 229 2.71 -9.19 12.72
CA SER A 229 1.36 -9.44 13.21
C SER A 229 1.10 -8.62 14.47
N ILE A 230 -0.15 -8.62 14.92
CA ILE A 230 -0.55 -8.10 16.22
C ILE A 230 -1.28 -9.19 17.00
N TYR A 231 -1.00 -9.29 18.30
CA TYR A 231 -1.69 -10.18 19.22
C TYR A 231 -1.96 -9.42 20.52
N GLU A 232 -3.24 -9.33 20.92
CA GLU A 232 -3.66 -8.60 22.13
C GLU A 232 -3.12 -7.16 22.24
N GLY A 233 -2.92 -6.48 21.11
CA GLY A 233 -2.41 -5.11 21.05
C GLY A 233 -0.90 -4.99 20.85
N GLU A 234 -0.15 -6.08 21.00
CA GLU A 234 1.31 -6.11 20.88
C GLU A 234 1.76 -6.57 19.51
N LEU A 235 2.73 -5.86 18.91
CA LEU A 235 3.32 -6.23 17.63
C LEU A 235 4.34 -7.36 17.80
N GLU A 236 4.25 -8.36 16.93
CA GLU A 236 5.14 -9.51 16.93
C GLU A 236 5.51 -9.94 15.51
N ILE A 237 6.71 -10.48 15.34
CA ILE A 237 7.14 -11.10 14.09
C ILE A 237 6.85 -12.60 14.18
N LEU A 238 6.24 -13.14 13.13
CA LEU A 238 5.93 -14.56 12.96
C LEU A 238 6.85 -15.17 11.88
N PRO A 239 7.98 -15.79 12.25
CA PRO A 239 8.83 -16.52 11.30
C PRO A 239 8.07 -17.71 10.72
N ARG A 240 8.40 -18.08 9.47
CA ARG A 240 7.65 -19.12 8.74
C ARG A 240 8.37 -20.47 8.74
N ARG A 241 9.69 -20.45 8.93
CA ARG A 241 10.58 -21.62 8.88
C ARG A 241 11.88 -21.36 9.62
N GLN A 242 12.64 -22.41 9.92
CA GLN A 242 13.90 -22.31 10.67
C GLN A 242 14.88 -21.29 10.05
N SER A 243 14.99 -21.26 8.72
CA SER A 243 15.90 -20.36 8.01
C SER A 243 15.49 -18.88 8.00
N ASP A 244 14.29 -18.56 8.51
CA ASP A 244 13.91 -17.18 8.77
C ASP A 244 14.61 -16.62 10.03
N ILE A 245 15.22 -17.47 10.88
CA ILE A 245 16.02 -17.06 12.05
C ILE A 245 17.47 -17.48 11.83
N VAL A 246 18.37 -16.51 11.70
CA VAL A 246 19.78 -16.74 11.41
C VAL A 246 20.64 -16.05 12.45
N SER A 247 21.47 -16.81 13.17
CA SER A 247 22.53 -16.24 14.02
C SER A 247 23.62 -15.62 13.14
N ILE A 248 24.08 -14.42 13.48
CA ILE A 248 25.08 -13.65 12.71
C ILE A 248 26.19 -13.06 13.58
#